data_AF-A0A2K8YUV7-F1
#
_entry.id   AF-A0A2K8YUV7-F1
#
_cell.length_a   1.000
_cell.length_b   1.000
_cell.length_c   1.000
_cell.angle_alpha   90.00
_cell.angle_beta   90.00
_cell.angle_gamma   90.00
#
_symmetry.space_group_name_H-M   'P 1'
#
loop_
_entity.id
_entity.type
_entity.pdbx_description
1 polymer ?
#
loop_
_entity_poly.entity_id
_entity_poly.type
_entity_poly.pdbx_seq_one_letter_code
_entity_poly.pdbx_strand_id
1 'polypeptide(L)'
;MESSKWVIPKVNDQIIFLRILSQKINAKYAKLIDSDFGNSQLTYTTMIKPSNALFCILLWASILSCYKQVHPPTVRTILLEQLKNTHTNEDWFTPLKKATGGLTAIQANWRDSTVNHSIGQLVSHLIFWSERVLTAFQGNTAPDFSGNNEETFERFTNVSWDQAIVKLDSIQIKWYQSVEKATDKQLAKWSSSVANICSHNAYHTGQIIYIRKKNRWWPKPEEKK
;
A
#
# COMPACT_ATOMS: atom_id res chain seq x y z
N MET A 1 7.87 1.11 -28.36
CA MET A 1 7.35 1.26 -26.98
C MET A 1 5.96 0.65 -26.98
N GLU A 2 5.83 -0.61 -26.58
CA GLU A 2 4.49 -1.16 -26.34
C GLU A 2 3.92 -0.51 -25.08
N SER A 3 2.75 0.10 -25.21
CA SER A 3 1.97 0.60 -24.09
C SER A 3 1.52 -0.59 -23.27
N SER A 4 2.15 -0.80 -22.12
CA SER A 4 1.62 -1.69 -21.08
C SER A 4 0.20 -1.22 -20.76
N LYS A 5 -0.79 -2.02 -21.12
CA LYS A 5 -2.19 -1.80 -20.72
C LYS A 5 -2.23 -1.81 -19.19
N TRP A 6 -2.44 -0.65 -18.59
CA TRP A 6 -2.63 -0.52 -17.16
C TRP A 6 -3.92 -1.23 -16.77
N VAL A 7 -3.82 -2.39 -16.13
CA VAL A 7 -4.94 -3.04 -15.47
C VAL A 7 -5.00 -2.44 -14.07
N ILE A 8 -5.92 -1.49 -13.85
CA ILE A 8 -6.33 -1.13 -12.49
C ILE A 8 -6.78 -2.46 -11.85
N PRO A 9 -6.22 -2.89 -10.71
CA PRO A 9 -6.72 -4.07 -10.01
C PRO A 9 -8.20 -3.82 -9.75
N LYS A 10 -9.06 -4.57 -10.45
CA LYS A 10 -10.49 -4.45 -10.22
C LYS A 10 -10.72 -4.78 -8.76
N VAL A 11 -11.38 -3.88 -8.03
CA VAL A 11 -12.02 -4.24 -6.77
C VAL A 11 -12.83 -5.49 -7.07
N ASN A 12 -12.38 -6.61 -6.53
CA ASN A 12 -12.73 -7.98 -6.88
C ASN A 12 -14.17 -8.08 -7.46
N ASP A 13 -14.33 -8.32 -8.77
CA ASP A 13 -15.63 -8.26 -9.47
C ASP A 13 -16.70 -9.15 -8.82
N GLN A 14 -16.28 -10.22 -8.14
CA GLN A 14 -17.15 -11.08 -7.33
C GLN A 14 -17.85 -10.32 -6.20
N ILE A 15 -17.18 -9.33 -5.59
CA ILE A 15 -17.73 -8.53 -4.48
C ILE A 15 -18.83 -7.59 -5.01
N ILE A 16 -18.64 -6.95 -6.17
CA ILE A 16 -19.67 -6.09 -6.78
C ILE A 16 -20.86 -6.94 -7.22
N PHE A 17 -20.61 -8.10 -7.83
CA PHE A 17 -21.66 -9.03 -8.26
C PHE A 17 -22.50 -9.54 -7.07
N LEU A 18 -21.86 -9.93 -5.97
CA LEU A 18 -22.54 -10.35 -4.74
C LEU A 18 -23.34 -9.22 -4.09
N ARG A 19 -22.87 -7.98 -4.16
CA ARG A 19 -23.57 -6.79 -3.64
C ARG A 19 -24.81 -6.43 -4.48
N ILE A 20 -24.72 -6.54 -5.80
CA ILE A 20 -25.86 -6.35 -6.70
C ILE A 20 -26.87 -7.49 -6.54
N LEU A 21 -26.39 -8.73 -6.38
CA LEU A 21 -27.25 -9.89 -6.16
C LEU A 21 -27.99 -9.78 -4.82
N SER A 22 -27.33 -9.37 -3.73
CA SER A 22 -27.98 -9.18 -2.43
C SER A 22 -29.01 -8.05 -2.44
N GLN A 23 -28.74 -6.94 -3.13
CA GLN A 23 -29.71 -5.86 -3.30
C GLN A 23 -30.92 -6.29 -4.14
N LYS A 24 -30.72 -7.05 -5.21
CA LYS A 24 -31.82 -7.60 -6.04
C LYS A 24 -32.65 -8.64 -5.30
N ILE A 25 -32.01 -9.49 -4.49
CA ILE A 25 -32.68 -10.44 -3.59
C ILE A 25 -33.54 -9.66 -2.58
N ASN A 26 -32.96 -8.70 -1.85
CA ASN A 26 -33.70 -7.90 -0.87
C ASN A 26 -34.88 -7.14 -1.50
N ALA A 27 -34.72 -6.57 -2.71
CA ALA A 27 -35.81 -5.90 -3.41
C ALA A 27 -36.92 -6.86 -3.87
N LYS A 28 -36.57 -8.10 -4.26
CA LYS A 28 -37.54 -9.13 -4.65
C LYS A 28 -38.32 -9.65 -3.44
N TYR A 29 -37.68 -9.83 -2.29
CA TYR A 29 -38.32 -10.28 -1.05
C TYR A 29 -39.11 -9.16 -0.35
N ALA A 30 -38.66 -7.90 -0.41
CA ALA A 30 -39.45 -6.76 0.09
C ALA A 30 -40.77 -6.60 -0.67
N LYS A 31 -40.78 -6.84 -1.99
CA LYS A 31 -42.02 -6.84 -2.79
C LYS A 31 -42.97 -8.01 -2.49
N LEU A 32 -42.44 -9.16 -2.09
CA LEU A 32 -43.26 -10.31 -1.65
C LEU A 32 -43.92 -10.05 -0.29
N ILE A 33 -43.27 -9.28 0.58
CA ILE A 33 -43.82 -8.89 1.89
C ILE A 33 -44.89 -7.79 1.74
N ASP A 34 -44.71 -6.84 0.82
CA ASP A 34 -45.70 -5.78 0.56
C ASP A 34 -46.93 -6.28 -0.23
N SER A 35 -46.79 -7.30 -1.10
CA SER A 35 -47.93 -7.82 -1.89
C SER A 35 -48.91 -8.68 -1.10
N ASP A 36 -48.53 -9.14 0.10
CA ASP A 36 -49.35 -10.05 0.93
C ASP A 36 -50.17 -9.33 2.02
N PHE A 37 -50.07 -8.00 2.14
CA PHE A 37 -50.86 -7.22 3.11
C PHE A 37 -52.20 -6.66 2.59
N GLY A 38 -52.69 -7.21 1.46
CA GLY A 38 -53.98 -6.84 0.88
C GLY A 38 -54.92 -8.04 0.76
N ASN A 39 -55.75 -8.27 1.77
CA ASN A 39 -56.98 -9.08 1.73
C ASN A 39 -56.88 -10.49 1.12
N SER A 40 -56.57 -11.49 1.94
CA SER A 40 -57.42 -12.70 2.04
C SER A 40 -56.93 -13.63 3.15
N GLN A 41 -57.89 -14.18 3.89
CA GLN A 41 -57.71 -15.29 4.82
C GLN A 41 -57.26 -16.54 4.03
N LEU A 42 -55.96 -16.76 3.90
CA LEU A 42 -55.39 -18.01 3.40
C LEU A 42 -54.31 -18.47 4.37
N THR A 43 -54.68 -19.46 5.19
CA THR A 43 -53.80 -20.18 6.11
C THR A 43 -52.82 -21.06 5.32
N TYR A 44 -51.77 -20.46 4.78
CA TYR A 44 -50.61 -21.22 4.30
C TYR A 44 -49.77 -21.67 5.50
N THR A 45 -50.21 -22.74 6.16
CA THR A 45 -49.30 -23.60 6.93
C THR A 45 -48.54 -24.47 5.93
N THR A 46 -47.67 -23.86 5.12
CA THR A 46 -46.60 -24.63 4.47
C THR A 46 -45.67 -25.11 5.57
N MET A 47 -45.95 -26.30 6.10
CA MET A 47 -45.05 -27.04 6.98
C MET A 47 -43.73 -27.23 6.27
N ILE A 48 -42.77 -26.35 6.53
CA ILE A 48 -41.37 -26.64 6.28
C ILE A 48 -41.06 -27.84 7.18
N LYS A 49 -40.85 -29.03 6.59
CA LYS A 49 -40.44 -30.21 7.36
C LYS A 49 -39.23 -29.81 8.22
N PRO A 50 -39.16 -30.18 9.51
CA PRO A 50 -38.12 -29.71 10.44
C PRO A 50 -36.70 -30.02 9.94
N SER A 51 -36.52 -31.07 9.14
CA SER A 51 -35.26 -31.41 8.45
C SER A 51 -34.80 -30.35 7.43
N ASN A 52 -35.74 -29.69 6.75
CA ASN A 52 -35.46 -28.67 5.73
C ASN A 52 -35.24 -27.30 6.37
N ALA A 53 -35.89 -27.01 7.48
CA ALA A 53 -35.66 -25.79 8.27
C ALA A 53 -34.23 -25.77 8.83
N LEU A 54 -33.77 -26.89 9.39
CA LEU A 54 -32.41 -27.03 9.90
C LEU A 54 -31.37 -26.88 8.78
N PHE A 55 -31.63 -27.48 7.61
CA PHE A 55 -30.76 -27.33 6.44
C PHE A 55 -30.70 -25.87 5.94
N CYS A 56 -31.83 -25.18 5.85
CA CYS A 56 -31.88 -23.77 5.48
C CYS A 56 -31.18 -22.87 6.51
N ILE A 57 -31.32 -23.12 7.82
CA ILE A 57 -30.64 -22.37 8.87
C ILE A 57 -29.13 -22.59 8.82
N LEU A 58 -28.67 -23.83 8.58
CA LEU A 58 -27.25 -24.15 8.43
C LEU A 58 -26.66 -23.52 7.15
N LEU A 59 -27.40 -23.53 6.03
CA LEU A 59 -27.02 -22.82 4.81
C LEU A 59 -26.93 -21.31 5.04
N TRP A 60 -27.90 -20.71 5.73
CA TRP A 60 -27.89 -19.28 6.05
C TRP A 60 -26.75 -18.91 7.00
N ALA A 61 -26.50 -19.72 8.03
CA ALA A 61 -25.38 -19.55 8.96
C ALA A 61 -24.02 -19.68 8.25
N SER A 62 -23.90 -20.60 7.29
CA SER A 62 -22.68 -20.74 6.47
C SER A 62 -22.48 -19.58 5.48
N ILE A 63 -23.56 -18.98 4.97
CA ILE A 63 -23.49 -17.76 4.15
C ILE A 63 -23.09 -16.53 4.99
N LEU A 64 -23.61 -16.40 6.22
CA LEU A 64 -23.18 -15.33 7.16
C LEU A 64 -21.73 -15.52 7.61
N SER A 65 -21.27 -16.75 7.84
CA SER A 65 -19.89 -17.05 8.24
C SER A 65 -18.86 -16.69 7.16
N CYS A 66 -19.27 -16.67 5.89
CA CYS A 66 -18.40 -16.30 4.77
C CYS A 66 -18.43 -14.79 4.43
N TYR A 67 -19.27 -13.98 5.08
CA TYR A 67 -19.21 -12.54 4.93
C TYR A 67 -18.02 -12.00 5.73
N LYS A 68 -16.83 -12.02 5.13
CA LYS A 68 -15.70 -11.21 5.61
C LYS A 68 -16.21 -9.76 5.70
N GLN A 69 -16.33 -9.26 6.92
CA GLN A 69 -16.68 -7.88 7.17
C GLN A 69 -15.51 -7.01 6.64
N VAL A 70 -15.63 -6.53 5.40
CA VAL A 70 -14.64 -5.61 4.83
C VAL A 70 -14.87 -4.27 5.52
N HIS A 71 -14.09 -4.00 6.56
CA HIS A 71 -14.09 -2.69 7.20
C HIS A 71 -13.58 -1.65 6.20
N PRO A 72 -14.20 -0.46 6.14
CA PRO A 72 -13.67 0.63 5.32
C PRO A 72 -12.24 0.95 5.76
N PRO A 73 -11.35 1.30 4.82
CA PRO A 73 -9.97 1.61 5.15
C PRO A 73 -9.91 2.79 6.13
N THR A 74 -9.10 2.62 7.18
CA THR A 74 -8.75 3.67 8.14
C THR A 74 -7.51 4.44 7.67
N VAL A 75 -7.27 5.62 8.25
CA VAL A 75 -6.01 6.35 8.03
C VAL A 75 -4.79 5.46 8.31
N ARG A 76 -4.80 4.71 9.41
CA ARG A 76 -3.72 3.78 9.76
C ARG A 76 -3.48 2.74 8.67
N THR A 77 -4.53 2.04 8.24
CA THR A 77 -4.40 0.96 7.26
C THR A 77 -3.92 1.47 5.91
N ILE A 78 -4.37 2.66 5.49
CA ILE A 78 -3.89 3.31 4.26
C ILE A 78 -2.40 3.66 4.38
N LEU A 79 -1.98 4.30 5.47
CA LEU A 79 -0.58 4.70 5.64
C LEU A 79 0.36 3.49 5.74
N LEU A 80 -0.04 2.42 6.43
CA LEU A 80 0.73 1.17 6.50
C LEU A 80 0.87 0.52 5.11
N GLU A 81 -0.19 0.53 4.30
CA GLU A 81 -0.14 0.07 2.92
C GLU A 81 0.81 0.91 2.07
N GLN A 82 0.74 2.25 2.15
CA GLN A 82 1.64 3.13 1.39
C GLN A 82 3.11 2.97 1.81
N LEU A 83 3.40 2.83 3.11
CA LEU A 83 4.74 2.53 3.61
C LEU A 83 5.26 1.19 3.08
N LYS A 84 4.40 0.17 3.06
CA LYS A 84 4.76 -1.15 2.54
C LYS A 84 5.00 -1.12 1.03
N ASN A 85 4.14 -0.46 0.26
CA ASN A 85 4.25 -0.37 -1.20
C ASN A 85 5.47 0.46 -1.65
N THR A 86 5.83 1.48 -0.89
CA THR A 86 7.05 2.27 -1.17
C THR A 86 8.33 1.57 -0.78
N HIS A 87 8.29 0.63 0.17
CA HIS A 87 9.48 -0.04 0.67
C HIS A 87 9.71 -1.44 0.10
N THR A 88 8.73 -2.34 0.18
CA THR A 88 8.93 -3.79 -0.08
C THR A 88 7.93 -4.42 -1.04
N ASN A 89 6.68 -3.95 -1.08
CA ASN A 89 5.63 -4.56 -1.87
C ASN A 89 5.52 -3.89 -3.24
N GLU A 90 5.67 -4.66 -4.32
CA GLU A 90 5.44 -4.14 -5.67
C GLU A 90 3.96 -4.16 -5.98
N ASP A 91 3.40 -2.97 -6.22
CA ASP A 91 2.00 -2.75 -6.56
C ASP A 91 1.91 -1.72 -7.70
N TRP A 92 1.33 -0.55 -7.48
CA TRP A 92 1.31 0.57 -8.45
C TRP A 92 2.68 0.98 -9.02
N PHE A 93 3.75 0.74 -8.27
CA PHE A 93 5.13 1.05 -8.68
C PHE A 93 6.13 0.10 -8.01
N THR A 94 7.34 0.06 -8.57
CA THR A 94 8.44 -0.74 -8.02
C THR A 94 8.88 -0.18 -6.67
N PRO A 95 9.05 -1.03 -5.64
CA PRO A 95 9.40 -0.60 -4.30
C PRO A 95 10.90 -0.27 -4.18
N LEU A 96 11.24 0.60 -3.23
CA LEU A 96 12.59 1.11 -3.01
C LEU A 96 13.61 -0.01 -2.79
N LYS A 97 13.27 -1.06 -2.02
CA LYS A 97 14.16 -2.20 -1.76
C LYS A 97 14.55 -2.94 -3.04
N LYS A 98 13.64 -3.06 -4.00
CA LYS A 98 13.92 -3.65 -5.31
C LYS A 98 14.71 -2.68 -6.19
N ALA A 99 14.39 -1.39 -6.13
CA ALA A 99 15.08 -0.36 -6.91
C ALA A 99 16.58 -0.21 -6.56
N THR A 100 16.93 -0.36 -5.27
CA THR A 100 18.32 -0.26 -4.80
C THR A 100 19.07 -1.59 -4.77
N GLY A 101 18.36 -2.71 -4.90
CA GLY A 101 18.95 -4.05 -4.81
C GLY A 101 20.05 -4.33 -5.83
N GLY A 102 21.14 -4.95 -5.38
CA GLY A 102 22.23 -5.46 -6.23
C GLY A 102 23.12 -4.40 -6.88
N LEU A 103 23.04 -3.13 -6.46
CA LEU A 103 23.95 -2.08 -6.94
C LEU A 103 25.27 -2.11 -6.17
N THR A 104 26.38 -1.94 -6.88
CA THR A 104 27.68 -1.65 -6.28
C THR A 104 27.83 -0.16 -5.98
N ALA A 105 28.75 0.24 -5.12
CA ALA A 105 28.97 1.66 -4.86
C ALA A 105 29.53 2.41 -6.08
N ILE A 106 30.23 1.73 -7.01
CA ILE A 106 30.63 2.31 -8.30
C ILE A 106 29.39 2.71 -9.11
N GLN A 107 28.40 1.81 -9.21
CA GLN A 107 27.13 2.11 -9.88
C GLN A 107 26.32 3.17 -9.12
N ALA A 108 26.34 3.13 -7.79
CA ALA A 108 25.63 4.09 -6.96
C ALA A 108 26.18 5.51 -7.15
N ASN A 109 27.50 5.69 -7.22
CA ASN A 109 28.14 7.00 -7.38
C ASN A 109 28.25 7.46 -8.82
N TRP A 110 27.91 6.63 -9.80
CA TRP A 110 27.92 7.01 -11.20
C TRP A 110 27.01 8.22 -11.44
N ARG A 111 27.49 9.16 -12.25
CA ARG A 111 26.73 10.30 -12.76
C ARG A 111 26.94 10.40 -14.27
N ASP A 112 25.92 10.86 -14.96
CA ASP A 112 26.10 11.36 -16.32
C ASP A 112 26.65 12.79 -16.30
N SER A 113 26.81 13.37 -17.47
CA SER A 113 27.26 14.76 -17.64
C SER A 113 26.19 15.80 -17.29
N THR A 114 25.05 15.39 -16.71
CA THR A 114 23.98 16.32 -16.33
C THR A 114 24.10 16.75 -14.88
N VAL A 115 23.32 17.74 -14.49
CA VAL A 115 23.24 18.22 -13.10
C VAL A 115 22.51 17.24 -12.17
N ASN A 116 21.91 16.17 -12.69
CA ASN A 116 21.16 15.20 -11.90
C ASN A 116 22.02 14.50 -10.85
N HIS A 117 21.38 14.14 -9.74
CA HIS A 117 22.01 13.40 -8.64
C HIS A 117 22.28 11.94 -9.03
N SER A 118 23.35 11.36 -8.47
CA SER A 118 23.62 9.92 -8.57
C SER A 118 22.61 9.11 -7.73
N ILE A 119 22.58 7.79 -7.93
CA ILE A 119 21.76 6.90 -7.08
C ILE A 119 22.20 7.00 -5.61
N GLY A 120 23.50 7.09 -5.35
CA GLY A 120 24.05 7.29 -4.02
C GLY A 120 23.54 8.58 -3.38
N GLN A 121 23.59 9.69 -4.10
CA GLN A 121 23.08 10.96 -3.62
C GLN A 121 21.56 10.89 -3.31
N LEU A 122 20.78 10.24 -4.17
CA LEU A 122 19.35 10.03 -3.94
C LEU A 122 19.08 9.16 -2.69
N VAL A 123 19.87 8.11 -2.47
CA VAL A 123 19.77 7.28 -1.25
C VAL A 123 20.12 8.07 0.01
N SER A 124 21.17 8.90 -0.04
CA SER A 124 21.53 9.77 1.08
C SER A 124 20.38 10.72 1.43
N HIS A 125 19.79 11.36 0.41
CA HIS A 125 18.64 12.24 0.56
C HIS A 125 17.43 11.54 1.20
N LEU A 126 17.13 10.32 0.74
CA LEU A 126 16.05 9.50 1.29
C LEU A 126 16.26 9.14 2.76
N ILE A 127 17.50 8.79 3.13
CA ILE A 127 17.88 8.52 4.53
C ILE A 127 17.67 9.77 5.37
N PHE A 128 18.22 10.91 4.94
CA PHE A 128 18.16 12.17 5.67
C PHE A 128 16.71 12.57 6.00
N TRP A 129 15.85 12.68 4.98
CA TRP A 129 14.46 13.13 5.18
C TRP A 129 13.62 12.11 5.92
N SER A 130 13.77 10.82 5.61
CA SER A 130 13.02 9.78 6.30
C SER A 130 13.38 9.70 7.78
N GLU A 131 14.67 9.79 8.14
CA GLU A 131 15.13 9.71 9.53
C GLU A 131 14.75 10.96 10.33
N ARG A 132 14.91 12.15 9.75
CA ARG A 132 14.54 13.43 10.38
C ARG A 132 13.06 13.46 10.74
N VAL A 133 12.20 13.13 9.79
CA VAL A 133 10.74 13.17 10.00
C VAL A 133 10.29 12.04 10.92
N LEU A 134 10.93 10.87 10.87
CA LEU A 134 10.66 9.78 11.81
C LEU A 134 11.01 10.17 13.26
N THR A 135 12.15 10.82 13.45
CA THR A 135 12.60 11.32 14.76
C THR A 135 11.56 12.27 15.35
N ALA A 136 11.08 13.23 14.54
CA ALA A 136 10.04 14.16 14.96
C ALA A 136 8.69 13.46 15.20
N PHE A 137 8.32 12.48 14.37
CA PHE A 137 7.12 11.67 14.56
C PHE A 137 7.12 10.93 15.90
N GLN A 138 8.28 10.44 16.31
CA GLN A 138 8.50 9.75 17.59
C GLN A 138 8.58 10.70 18.79
N GLY A 139 8.41 12.02 18.58
CA GLY A 139 8.42 13.03 19.63
C GLY A 139 9.82 13.52 20.03
N ASN A 140 10.85 13.12 19.29
CA ASN A 140 12.23 13.53 19.54
C ASN A 140 12.61 14.74 18.67
N THR A 141 13.57 15.52 19.13
CA THR A 141 14.15 16.62 18.35
C THR A 141 15.15 16.05 17.34
N ALA A 142 14.93 16.32 16.05
CA ALA A 142 15.91 15.98 15.03
C ALA A 142 17.11 16.94 15.10
N PRO A 143 18.31 16.52 14.65
CA PRO A 143 19.49 17.39 14.61
C PRO A 143 19.23 18.71 13.85
N ASP A 144 19.98 19.76 14.14
CA ASP A 144 19.86 21.02 13.41
C ASP A 144 20.09 20.83 11.92
N PHE A 145 19.39 21.62 11.12
CA PHE A 145 19.51 21.62 9.67
C PHE A 145 19.49 23.06 9.18
N SER A 146 20.45 23.40 8.32
CA SER A 146 20.63 24.73 7.73
C SER A 146 19.43 25.18 6.88
N GLY A 147 18.61 24.22 6.41
CA GLY A 147 17.58 24.46 5.41
C GLY A 147 18.07 24.30 3.97
N ASN A 148 19.37 24.09 3.76
CA ASN A 148 19.96 23.89 2.44
C ASN A 148 19.84 22.43 1.99
N ASN A 149 18.91 22.16 1.07
CA ASN A 149 18.68 20.79 0.58
C ASN A 149 19.90 20.17 -0.10
N GLU A 150 20.81 20.96 -0.67
CA GLU A 150 22.00 20.43 -1.34
C GLU A 150 22.91 19.65 -0.40
N GLU A 151 22.91 19.99 0.90
CA GLU A 151 23.71 19.32 1.94
C GLU A 151 23.27 17.88 2.20
N THR A 152 22.08 17.49 1.72
CA THR A 152 21.52 16.14 1.93
C THR A 152 21.96 15.12 0.88
N PHE A 153 22.72 15.55 -0.15
CA PHE A 153 23.12 14.72 -1.29
C PHE A 153 24.59 14.29 -1.19
N GLU A 154 24.89 13.37 -0.28
CA GLU A 154 26.25 12.85 -0.07
C GLU A 154 26.64 11.71 -1.04
N ARG A 155 27.95 11.50 -1.20
CA ARG A 155 28.54 10.37 -1.94
C ARG A 155 29.04 9.30 -0.97
N PHE A 156 29.11 8.05 -1.45
CA PHE A 156 29.50 6.92 -0.61
C PHE A 156 30.83 6.29 -1.07
N THR A 157 31.59 5.72 -0.15
CA THR A 157 32.61 4.71 -0.46
C THR A 157 31.96 3.34 -0.60
N ASN A 158 32.71 2.29 -0.98
CA ASN A 158 32.16 0.93 -1.00
C ASN A 158 31.57 0.52 0.36
N VAL A 159 32.32 0.74 1.45
CA VAL A 159 31.88 0.37 2.81
C VAL A 159 30.68 1.20 3.25
N SER A 160 30.65 2.50 2.97
CA SER A 160 29.53 3.34 3.40
C SER A 160 28.28 3.16 2.55
N TRP A 161 28.37 2.60 1.34
CA TRP A 161 27.20 2.26 0.52
C TRP A 161 26.38 1.11 1.10
N ASP A 162 27.02 -0.01 1.44
CA ASP A 162 26.31 -1.17 2.00
C ASP A 162 25.65 -0.79 3.34
N GLN A 163 26.35 0.01 4.16
CA GLN A 163 25.81 0.58 5.40
C GLN A 163 24.61 1.51 5.13
N ALA A 164 24.68 2.34 4.09
CA ALA A 164 23.57 3.22 3.72
C ALA A 164 22.32 2.43 3.31
N ILE A 165 22.48 1.35 2.54
CA ILE A 165 21.34 0.47 2.16
C ILE A 165 20.72 -0.20 3.38
N VAL A 166 21.53 -0.73 4.30
CA VAL A 166 21.04 -1.30 5.56
C VAL A 166 20.33 -0.24 6.40
N LYS A 167 20.89 0.96 6.50
CA LYS A 167 20.29 2.08 7.24
C LYS A 167 18.95 2.48 6.63
N LEU A 168 18.88 2.63 5.31
CA LEU A 168 17.65 2.97 4.60
C LEU A 168 16.56 1.92 4.85
N ASP A 169 16.87 0.63 4.72
CA ASP A 169 15.92 -0.47 5.00
C ASP A 169 15.41 -0.41 6.45
N SER A 170 16.33 -0.22 7.41
CA SER A 170 15.99 -0.08 8.83
C SER A 170 15.04 1.09 9.11
N ILE A 171 15.26 2.25 8.48
CA ILE A 171 14.40 3.43 8.65
C ILE A 171 12.98 3.15 8.12
N GLN A 172 12.85 2.52 6.95
CA GLN A 172 11.52 2.20 6.40
C GLN A 172 10.77 1.20 7.28
N ILE A 173 11.46 0.19 7.84
CA ILE A 173 10.87 -0.75 8.82
C ILE A 173 10.41 0.00 10.07
N LYS A 174 11.24 0.90 10.62
CA LYS A 174 10.88 1.70 11.80
C LYS A 174 9.70 2.62 11.54
N TRP A 175 9.57 3.18 10.34
CA TRP A 175 8.40 3.95 9.93
C TRP A 175 7.12 3.10 10.02
N TYR A 176 7.12 1.91 9.42
CA TYR A 176 5.98 0.99 9.48
C TYR A 176 5.59 0.67 10.92
N GLN A 177 6.57 0.26 11.75
CA GLN A 177 6.35 -0.07 13.16
C GLN A 177 5.84 1.13 13.97
N SER A 178 6.33 2.34 13.67
CA SER A 178 5.93 3.55 14.39
C SER A 178 4.48 3.93 14.05
N VAL A 179 4.06 3.80 12.78
CA VAL A 179 2.67 4.04 12.36
C VAL A 179 1.73 2.96 12.89
N GLU A 180 2.18 1.70 12.92
CA GLU A 180 1.40 0.58 13.44
C GLU A 180 1.03 0.81 14.92
N LYS A 181 1.99 1.28 15.71
CA LYS A 181 1.84 1.52 17.16
C LYS A 181 1.30 2.91 17.51
N ALA A 182 1.16 3.82 16.54
CA ALA A 182 0.74 5.18 16.80
C ALA A 182 -0.72 5.26 17.25
N THR A 183 -1.01 6.21 18.14
CA THR A 183 -2.39 6.52 18.55
C THR A 183 -3.15 7.20 17.42
N ASP A 184 -4.49 7.11 17.43
CA ASP A 184 -5.32 7.80 16.43
C ASP A 184 -5.11 9.32 16.43
N LYS A 185 -4.91 9.93 17.62
CA LYS A 185 -4.59 11.36 17.75
C LYS A 185 -3.26 11.71 17.08
N GLN A 186 -2.24 10.88 17.25
CA GLN A 186 -0.94 11.07 16.60
C GLN A 186 -1.06 10.93 15.08
N LEU A 187 -1.79 9.92 14.60
CA LEU A 187 -2.04 9.74 13.16
C LEU A 187 -2.85 10.88 12.56
N ALA A 188 -3.85 11.41 13.27
CA ALA A 188 -4.59 12.59 12.82
C ALA A 188 -3.66 13.80 12.62
N LYS A 189 -2.68 14.00 13.52
CA LYS A 189 -1.68 15.07 13.42
C LYS A 189 -0.66 14.85 12.30
N TRP A 190 -0.21 13.61 12.08
CA TRP A 190 0.96 13.31 11.25
C TRP A 190 0.64 12.68 9.90
N SER A 191 -0.61 12.32 9.62
CA SER A 191 -1.01 11.57 8.42
C SER A 191 -0.47 12.16 7.12
N SER A 192 -0.61 13.48 6.92
CA SER A 192 -0.08 14.17 5.74
C SER A 192 1.44 14.06 5.63
N SER A 193 2.17 14.19 6.72
CA SER A 193 3.63 14.05 6.72
C SER A 193 4.07 12.63 6.37
N VAL A 194 3.39 11.60 6.90
CA VAL A 194 3.67 10.20 6.55
C VAL A 194 3.37 9.93 5.07
N ALA A 195 2.24 10.44 4.57
CA ALA A 195 1.88 10.33 3.16
C ALA A 195 2.88 11.05 2.23
N ASN A 196 3.39 12.21 2.66
CA ASN A 196 4.44 12.94 1.94
C ASN A 196 5.75 12.18 1.91
N ILE A 197 6.16 11.53 3.01
CA ILE A 197 7.34 10.66 3.04
C ILE A 197 7.18 9.49 2.05
N CYS A 198 6.01 8.86 2.01
CA CYS A 198 5.73 7.79 1.04
C CYS A 198 5.87 8.31 -0.40
N SER A 199 5.24 9.45 -0.71
CA SER A 199 5.25 10.04 -2.05
C SER A 199 6.64 10.50 -2.48
N HIS A 200 7.40 11.10 -1.57
CA HIS A 200 8.80 11.47 -1.74
C HIS A 200 9.67 10.25 -2.06
N ASN A 201 9.50 9.16 -1.30
CA ASN A 201 10.25 7.92 -1.53
C ASN A 201 9.90 7.30 -2.88
N ALA A 202 8.62 7.30 -3.28
CA ALA A 202 8.20 6.84 -4.60
C ALA A 202 8.81 7.69 -5.74
N TYR A 203 8.80 9.02 -5.58
CA TYR A 203 9.37 9.95 -6.56
C TYR A 203 10.85 9.67 -6.83
N HIS A 204 11.68 9.61 -5.78
CA HIS A 204 13.11 9.33 -5.94
C HIS A 204 13.40 7.88 -6.34
N THR A 205 12.54 6.94 -5.96
CA THR A 205 12.61 5.55 -6.47
C THR A 205 12.47 5.52 -8.00
N GLY A 206 11.56 6.33 -8.56
CA GLY A 206 11.44 6.50 -10.01
C GLY A 206 12.73 7.01 -10.66
N GLN A 207 13.40 7.98 -10.04
CA GLN A 207 14.69 8.50 -10.53
C GLN A 207 15.80 7.43 -10.48
N ILE A 208 15.88 6.64 -9.40
CA ILE A 208 16.82 5.51 -9.28
C ILE A 208 16.59 4.51 -10.43
N ILE A 209 15.33 4.11 -10.65
CA ILE A 209 14.98 3.17 -11.71
C ILE A 209 15.33 3.73 -13.10
N TYR A 210 15.10 5.02 -13.32
CA TYR A 210 15.48 5.68 -14.57
C TYR A 210 16.99 5.57 -14.82
N ILE A 211 17.84 5.91 -13.83
CA ILE A 211 19.29 5.80 -13.95
C ILE A 211 19.71 4.35 -14.26
N ARG A 212 19.10 3.37 -13.58
CA ARG A 212 19.39 1.95 -13.80
C ARG A 212 18.99 1.49 -15.21
N LYS A 213 17.81 1.89 -15.70
CA LYS A 213 17.35 1.57 -17.05
C LYS A 213 18.26 2.19 -18.11
N LYS A 214 18.62 3.46 -17.94
CA LYS A 214 19.55 4.19 -18.84
C LYS A 214 20.89 3.48 -18.97
N ASN A 215 21.42 2.94 -17.86
CA ASN A 215 22.70 2.24 -17.83
C ASN A 215 22.61 0.72 -18.05
N ARG A 216 21.42 0.17 -18.36
CA ARG A 216 21.17 -1.27 -18.52
C ARG A 216 21.51 -2.12 -17.27
N TRP A 217 21.44 -1.51 -16.08
CA TRP A 217 21.57 -2.19 -14.79
C TRP A 217 20.22 -2.62 -14.20
N TRP A 218 19.12 -2.24 -14.85
CA TRP A 218 17.80 -2.74 -14.48
C TRP A 218 17.61 -4.14 -15.06
N PRO A 219 17.31 -5.17 -14.23
CA PRO A 219 17.01 -6.50 -14.73
C PRO A 219 15.86 -6.44 -15.73
N LYS A 220 15.94 -7.22 -16.80
CA LYS A 220 14.78 -7.41 -17.69
C LYS A 220 13.65 -8.06 -16.88
N PRO A 221 12.37 -7.69 -17.12
CA PRO A 221 11.27 -8.42 -16.53
C PRO A 221 11.46 -9.91 -16.84
N GLU A 222 11.32 -10.78 -15.83
CA GLU A 222 11.16 -12.20 -16.10
C GLU A 222 9.90 -12.35 -16.95
N GLU A 223 10.06 -12.89 -18.17
CA GLU A 223 8.92 -13.37 -18.92
C GLU A 223 8.29 -14.49 -18.08
N LYS A 224 7.16 -14.18 -17.45
CA LYS A 224 6.31 -15.21 -16.85
C LYS A 224 5.85 -16.11 -18.00
N LYS A 225 6.53 -17.23 -18.17
CA LYS A 225 6.08 -18.35 -19.03
C LYS A 225 4.81 -18.96 -18.47
#